data_AF-A0A925XGD1-F1
#
_entry.id   AF-A0A925XGD1-F1
#
_cell.length_a   1.000
_cell.length_b   1.000
_cell.length_c   1.000
_cell.angle_alpha   90.00
_cell.angle_beta   90.00
_cell.angle_gamma   90.00
#
_symmetry.space_group_name_H-M   'P 1'
#
loop_
_entity.id
_entity.type
_entity.pdbx_description
1 polymer ?
#
loop_
_entity_poly.entity_id
_entity_poly.type
_entity_poly.pdbx_seq_one_letter_code
_entity_poly.pdbx_strand_id
1 'polypeptide(L)'
;MAHVLQQRLCWRSVDDSSFECGFMAIRNDRGVLSWLTTVFALVYFGFAAPALSWSQPPVPAARIGETPPAALPPIAAPVAARPLVVRGPCDPDYSIVSTRCCKNQVECGQPCHYQVYRFDGSPCGRVSSLDELYASLQPGVPVCFMVHGSLVEWETMLEDCAGTYRWLRQAAPHQPVHIVFFTWPSDDTDRLIRALDLSKLGRRAELNALYLAELIARV
;
A
#
# COMPACT_ATOMS: atom_id res chain seq x y z
N MET A 1 18.14 22.10 -3.23
CA MET A 1 16.87 21.76 -2.56
C MET A 1 16.67 20.26 -2.71
N ALA A 2 16.72 19.51 -1.61
CA ALA A 2 16.51 18.06 -1.61
C ALA A 2 15.01 17.78 -1.83
N HIS A 3 14.67 16.92 -2.78
CA HIS A 3 13.30 16.51 -3.04
C HIS A 3 13.06 15.10 -2.49
N VAL A 4 11.91 14.94 -1.85
CA VAL A 4 11.45 13.73 -1.17
C VAL A 4 10.51 12.99 -2.12
N LEU A 5 10.80 11.72 -2.39
CA LEU A 5 9.85 10.79 -3.00
C LEU A 5 8.87 10.38 -1.89
N GLN A 6 7.58 10.66 -2.09
CA GLN A 6 6.55 10.35 -1.11
C GLN A 6 5.70 9.19 -1.62
N GLN A 7 5.90 8.02 -1.03
CA GLN A 7 5.08 6.82 -1.30
C GLN A 7 4.00 6.71 -0.22
N ARG A 8 2.80 6.28 -0.62
CA ARG A 8 1.75 5.89 0.33
C ARG A 8 1.95 4.42 0.67
N LEU A 9 2.09 4.15 1.96
CA LEU A 9 2.10 2.79 2.51
C LEU A 9 0.74 2.52 3.12
N CYS A 10 0.09 1.47 2.64
CA CYS A 10 -1.04 0.87 3.33
C CYS A 10 -0.56 -0.48 3.87
N TRP A 11 -0.64 -0.68 5.17
CA TRP A 11 -0.44 -2.00 5.76
C TRP A 11 -1.66 -2.38 6.58
N ARG A 12 -1.92 -3.68 6.63
CA ARG A 12 -2.98 -4.29 7.43
C ARG A 12 -2.34 -5.31 8.34
N SER A 13 -2.53 -5.16 9.65
CA SER A 13 -2.16 -6.20 10.61
C SER A 13 -3.16 -7.34 10.50
N VAL A 14 -2.70 -8.60 10.49
CA VAL A 14 -3.58 -9.78 10.40
C VAL A 14 -4.48 -9.91 11.64
N ASP A 15 -4.05 -9.32 12.77
CA ASP A 15 -4.73 -9.45 14.06
C ASP A 15 -5.65 -8.26 14.40
N ASP A 16 -5.73 -7.23 13.54
CA ASP A 16 -6.54 -6.04 13.80
C ASP A 16 -7.39 -5.66 12.58
N SER A 17 -8.67 -5.37 12.82
CA SER A 17 -9.62 -4.91 11.80
C SER A 17 -9.41 -3.45 11.37
N SER A 18 -8.42 -2.78 11.95
CA SER A 18 -8.05 -1.40 11.66
C SER A 18 -7.15 -1.30 10.42
N PHE A 19 -7.42 -0.29 9.59
CA PHE A 19 -6.58 0.09 8.45
C PHE A 19 -5.76 1.31 8.86
N GLU A 20 -4.43 1.19 8.79
CA GLU A 20 -3.52 2.32 8.99
C GLU A 20 -2.86 2.70 7.66
N CYS A 21 -3.01 3.98 7.30
CA CYS A 21 -2.36 4.58 6.13
C CYS A 21 -1.23 5.49 6.62
N GLY A 22 0.01 5.06 6.47
CA GLY A 22 1.20 5.84 6.79
C GLY A 22 1.83 6.47 5.55
N PHE A 23 2.50 7.60 5.76
CA PHE A 23 3.36 8.21 4.74
C PHE A 23 4.80 7.84 5.03
N MET A 24 5.55 7.44 4.00
CA MET A 24 7.00 7.30 4.10
C MET A 24 7.66 8.20 3.09
N ALA A 25 8.51 9.08 3.61
CA ALA A 25 9.38 9.96 2.84
C ALA A 25 10.68 9.21 2.55
N ILE A 26 10.97 8.96 1.27
CA ILE A 26 12.23 8.37 0.83
C ILE A 26 13.13 9.52 0.36
N ARG A 27 14.27 9.68 1.02
CA ARG A 27 15.31 10.63 0.61
C ARG A 27 16.31 9.89 -0.28
N ASN A 28 16.39 10.29 -1.54
CA ASN A 28 17.34 9.74 -2.50
C ASN A 28 18.53 10.70 -2.64
N ASP A 29 19.74 10.28 -2.26
CA ASP A 29 20.95 11.10 -2.31
C ASP A 29 21.59 11.18 -3.72
N ARG A 30 20.92 10.71 -4.78
CA ARG A 30 21.52 10.58 -6.13
C ARG A 30 21.31 11.74 -7.11
N GLY A 31 20.77 12.89 -6.71
CA GLY A 31 20.91 14.13 -7.48
C GLY A 31 20.33 14.18 -8.91
N VAL A 32 19.46 13.24 -9.30
CA VAL A 32 18.78 13.26 -10.60
C VAL A 32 17.46 14.02 -10.46
N LEU A 33 17.38 15.20 -11.11
CA LEU A 33 16.16 15.99 -11.22
C LEU A 33 15.17 15.31 -12.19
N SER A 34 14.23 14.54 -11.64
CA SER A 34 13.00 14.16 -12.33
C SER A 34 11.85 15.02 -11.82
N TRP A 35 11.05 15.54 -12.75
CA TRP A 35 10.17 16.69 -12.55
C TRP A 35 8.77 16.29 -12.05
N LEU A 36 8.31 17.03 -11.03
CA LEU A 36 6.92 17.31 -10.62
C LEU A 36 5.97 16.12 -10.34
N THR A 37 5.81 15.82 -9.04
CA THR A 37 4.51 15.41 -8.49
C THR A 37 4.21 16.16 -7.20
N THR A 38 3.12 16.94 -7.25
CA THR A 38 2.64 17.80 -6.18
C THR A 38 1.93 16.98 -5.10
N VAL A 39 2.26 17.35 -3.87
CA VAL A 39 1.86 16.79 -2.57
C VAL A 39 0.42 17.17 -2.23
N PHE A 40 -0.37 16.21 -1.73
CA PHE A 40 -1.47 16.48 -0.80
C PHE A 40 -1.19 15.79 0.51
N ALA A 41 -0.85 16.60 1.52
CA ALA A 41 -0.66 16.19 2.90
C ALA A 41 -1.96 16.42 3.68
N LEU A 42 -2.45 15.39 4.35
CA LEU A 42 -3.31 15.53 5.51
C LEU A 42 -2.67 14.68 6.60
N VAL A 43 -1.87 15.36 7.42
CA VAL A 43 -1.32 14.81 8.66
C VAL A 43 -2.31 15.18 9.76
N TYR A 44 -3.00 14.19 10.33
CA TYR A 44 -3.72 14.36 11.57
C TYR A 44 -2.70 14.18 12.72
N PHE A 45 -2.06 15.28 13.12
CA PHE A 45 -1.65 15.44 14.52
C PHE A 45 -2.75 16.25 15.19
N GLY A 46 -3.24 15.78 16.34
CA GLY A 46 -4.24 16.47 17.13
C GLY A 46 -3.78 17.89 17.48
N PHE A 47 -4.26 18.87 16.72
CA PHE A 47 -4.45 20.23 17.16
C PHE A 47 -5.94 20.52 17.07
N ALA A 48 -6.49 21.04 18.16
CA ALA A 48 -7.90 21.38 18.29
C ALA A 48 -8.34 22.25 17.10
N ALA A 49 -9.24 21.71 16.27
CA ALA A 49 -9.99 22.52 15.33
C ALA A 49 -10.87 23.50 16.11
N PRO A 50 -11.02 24.77 15.69
CA PRO A 50 -12.06 25.63 16.24
C PRO A 50 -13.40 24.93 16.03
N ALA A 51 -14.16 24.82 17.12
CA ALA A 51 -15.41 24.07 17.19
C ALA A 51 -16.38 24.52 16.10
N LEU A 52 -16.49 23.74 15.02
CA LEU A 52 -17.73 23.67 14.27
C LEU A 52 -18.73 22.97 15.19
N SER A 53 -19.63 23.77 15.76
CA SER A 53 -20.71 23.34 16.65
C SER A 53 -21.69 22.44 15.90
N TRP A 54 -21.34 21.16 15.78
CA TRP A 54 -22.31 20.11 15.56
C TRP A 54 -23.02 19.87 16.89
N SER A 55 -24.27 20.32 17.00
CA SER A 55 -25.12 20.03 18.15
C SER A 55 -25.36 18.53 18.23
N GLN A 56 -24.57 17.83 19.03
CA GLN A 56 -24.84 16.43 19.37
C GLN A 56 -26.12 16.37 20.21
N PRO A 57 -27.03 15.41 19.91
CA PRO A 57 -28.13 15.13 20.81
C PRO A 57 -27.59 14.69 22.19
N PRO A 58 -28.27 15.02 23.30
CA PRO A 58 -27.81 14.70 24.64
C PRO A 58 -27.68 13.19 24.81
N VAL A 59 -26.46 12.69 24.99
CA VAL A 59 -26.19 11.30 25.36
C VAL A 59 -26.61 11.11 26.81
N PRO A 60 -27.55 10.20 27.13
CA PRO A 60 -27.92 9.92 28.52
C PRO A 60 -26.72 9.34 29.28
N ALA A 61 -26.46 9.87 30.47
CA ALA A 61 -25.39 9.43 31.35
C ALA A 61 -25.60 7.96 31.76
N ALA A 62 -24.84 7.05 31.15
CA ALA A 62 -24.77 5.66 31.59
C ALA A 62 -24.04 5.59 32.93
N ARG A 63 -24.71 5.06 33.96
CA ARG A 63 -24.11 4.81 35.28
C ARG A 63 -23.06 3.71 35.13
N ILE A 64 -21.82 4.04 35.48
CA ILE A 64 -20.73 3.07 35.56
C ILE A 64 -20.94 2.26 36.84
N GLY A 65 -21.45 1.03 36.69
CA GLY A 65 -21.42 0.01 37.72
C GLY A 65 -20.06 -0.69 37.68
N GLU A 66 -19.27 -0.51 38.73
CA GLU A 66 -17.96 -1.11 38.92
C GLU A 66 -18.12 -2.63 39.15
N THR A 67 -17.90 -3.42 38.10
CA THR A 67 -17.91 -4.88 38.20
C THR A 67 -16.48 -5.36 38.49
N PRO A 68 -16.24 -6.20 39.51
CA PRO A 68 -14.91 -6.73 39.81
C PRO A 68 -14.32 -7.51 38.62
N PRO A 69 -13.01 -7.38 38.34
CA PRO A 69 -12.38 -8.06 37.21
C PRO A 69 -12.37 -9.58 37.42
N ALA A 70 -13.03 -10.30 36.52
CA ALA A 70 -12.96 -11.75 36.44
C ALA A 70 -11.51 -12.19 36.11
N ALA A 71 -11.01 -13.19 36.84
CA ALA A 71 -9.69 -13.75 36.65
C ALA A 71 -9.51 -14.26 35.20
N LEU A 72 -8.49 -13.74 34.52
CA LEU A 72 -8.14 -14.15 33.17
C LEU A 72 -7.72 -15.63 33.14
N PRO A 73 -8.17 -16.41 32.14
CA PRO A 73 -7.70 -17.78 31.95
C PRO A 73 -6.21 -17.80 31.58
N PRO A 74 -5.51 -18.92 31.88
CA PRO A 74 -4.09 -19.05 31.60
C PRO A 74 -3.82 -18.92 30.10
N ILE A 75 -2.93 -17.99 29.75
CA ILE A 75 -2.43 -17.76 28.40
C ILE A 75 -1.78 -19.06 27.92
N ALA A 76 -2.35 -19.66 26.87
CA ALA A 76 -1.79 -20.83 26.22
C ALA A 76 -0.39 -20.52 25.72
N ALA A 77 0.56 -21.42 26.00
CA ALA A 77 1.96 -21.28 25.60
C ALA A 77 2.08 -21.06 24.08
N PRO A 78 3.05 -20.25 23.63
CA PRO A 78 3.22 -19.94 22.21
C PRO A 78 3.47 -21.24 21.44
N VAL A 79 2.62 -21.48 20.44
CA VAL A 79 2.80 -22.53 19.44
C VAL A 79 4.19 -22.34 18.83
N ALA A 80 5.03 -23.37 18.95
CA ALA A 80 6.41 -23.33 18.47
C ALA A 80 6.43 -22.90 16.99
N ALA A 81 6.94 -21.69 16.75
CA ALA A 81 7.04 -21.12 15.42
C ALA A 81 7.90 -22.04 14.55
N ARG A 82 7.30 -22.50 13.46
CA ARG A 82 8.00 -23.26 12.41
C ARG A 82 9.17 -22.39 11.93
N PRO A 83 10.39 -22.94 11.73
CA PRO A 83 11.49 -22.15 11.21
C PRO A 83 11.11 -21.64 9.83
N LEU A 84 10.96 -20.32 9.72
CA LEU A 84 10.79 -19.64 8.44
C LEU A 84 12.03 -19.95 7.61
N VAL A 85 11.82 -20.54 6.43
CA VAL A 85 12.89 -20.73 5.44
C VAL A 85 13.24 -19.33 4.94
N VAL A 86 14.28 -18.74 5.54
CA VAL A 86 14.84 -17.45 5.13
C VAL A 86 15.49 -17.68 3.76
N ARG A 87 14.81 -17.28 2.70
CA ARG A 87 15.39 -17.19 1.35
C ARG A 87 16.58 -16.23 1.39
N GLY A 88 17.61 -16.53 0.59
CA GLY A 88 18.89 -15.83 0.66
C GLY A 88 18.79 -14.31 0.42
N PRO A 89 19.80 -13.52 0.84
CA PRO A 89 19.72 -12.05 0.92
C PRO A 89 19.61 -11.28 -0.41
N CYS A 90 19.72 -11.94 -1.57
CA CYS A 90 20.01 -11.27 -2.83
C CYS A 90 18.92 -11.39 -3.90
N ASP A 91 17.87 -12.17 -3.68
CA ASP A 91 16.84 -12.38 -4.69
C ASP A 91 15.60 -11.54 -4.38
N PRO A 92 15.19 -10.62 -5.28
CA PRO A 92 13.90 -9.96 -5.14
C PRO A 92 12.79 -11.00 -5.08
N ASP A 93 11.98 -10.97 -4.03
CA ASP A 93 10.76 -11.78 -3.87
C ASP A 93 9.59 -10.82 -3.63
N TYR A 94 9.18 -10.14 -4.69
CA TYR A 94 8.06 -9.21 -4.67
C TYR A 94 7.16 -9.41 -5.88
N SER A 95 5.92 -8.95 -5.77
CA SER A 95 4.94 -9.02 -6.86
C SER A 95 4.48 -7.63 -7.26
N ILE A 96 4.18 -7.45 -8.55
CA ILE A 96 3.52 -6.27 -9.08
C ILE A 96 2.13 -6.69 -9.55
N VAL A 97 1.09 -6.04 -9.05
CA VAL A 97 -0.30 -6.22 -9.48
C VAL A 97 -0.73 -4.96 -10.22
N SER A 98 -1.13 -5.12 -11.48
CA SER A 98 -1.35 -4.02 -12.42
C SER A 98 -2.76 -4.02 -12.97
N THR A 99 -3.37 -2.83 -13.00
CA THR A 99 -4.61 -2.52 -13.75
C THR A 99 -4.33 -1.72 -15.02
N ARG A 100 -3.05 -1.56 -15.42
CA ARG A 100 -2.68 -0.75 -16.60
C ARG A 100 -3.31 -1.25 -17.90
N CYS A 101 -3.54 -2.55 -18.02
CA CYS A 101 -4.13 -3.15 -19.21
C CYS A 101 -5.63 -2.85 -19.41
N CYS A 102 -6.31 -2.32 -18.40
CA CYS A 102 -7.76 -2.18 -18.39
C CYS A 102 -8.21 -0.73 -18.16
N LYS A 103 -7.38 0.24 -18.56
CA LYS A 103 -7.61 1.68 -18.35
C LYS A 103 -9.04 2.12 -18.68
N ASN A 104 -9.52 1.78 -19.87
CA ASN A 104 -10.84 2.19 -20.35
C ASN A 104 -11.97 1.52 -19.55
N GLN A 105 -11.78 0.26 -19.15
CA GLN A 105 -12.74 -0.48 -18.33
C GLN A 105 -12.88 0.17 -16.96
N VAL A 106 -11.75 0.49 -16.30
CA VAL A 106 -11.74 1.16 -15.00
C VAL A 106 -12.44 2.51 -15.08
N GLU A 107 -12.14 3.34 -16.09
CA GLU A 107 -12.78 4.65 -16.27
C GLU A 107 -14.30 4.56 -16.49
N CYS A 108 -14.77 3.48 -17.12
CA CYS A 108 -16.19 3.18 -17.32
C CYS A 108 -16.84 2.41 -16.16
N GLY A 109 -16.13 2.16 -15.06
CA GLY A 109 -16.63 1.39 -13.91
C GLY A 109 -16.92 -0.08 -14.24
N GLN A 110 -16.27 -0.64 -15.26
CA GLN A 110 -16.43 -2.03 -15.68
C GLN A 110 -15.42 -2.94 -14.96
N PRO A 111 -15.71 -4.24 -14.80
CA PRO A 111 -14.74 -5.19 -14.26
C PRO A 111 -13.41 -5.14 -15.01
N CYS A 112 -12.30 -5.19 -14.26
CA CYS A 112 -10.95 -5.20 -14.77
C CYS A 112 -10.25 -6.50 -14.36
N HIS A 113 -9.44 -7.06 -15.26
CA HIS A 113 -8.52 -8.14 -14.93
C HIS A 113 -7.17 -7.59 -14.48
N TYR A 114 -6.65 -8.14 -13.39
CA TYR A 114 -5.31 -7.84 -12.91
C TYR A 114 -4.25 -8.55 -13.77
N GLN A 115 -3.19 -7.83 -14.12
CA GLN A 115 -1.95 -8.44 -14.57
C GLN A 115 -1.01 -8.55 -13.39
N VAL A 116 -0.50 -9.76 -13.14
CA VAL A 116 0.41 -10.02 -12.03
C VAL A 116 1.77 -10.37 -12.58
N TYR A 117 2.81 -9.75 -12.05
CA TYR A 117 4.20 -10.05 -12.33
C TYR A 117 4.88 -10.46 -11.04
N ARG A 118 5.67 -11.53 -11.09
CA ARG A 118 6.49 -11.98 -9.96
C ARG A 118 7.96 -11.77 -10.28
N PHE A 119 8.68 -11.23 -9.31
CA PHE A 119 10.13 -11.15 -9.30
C PHE A 119 10.58 -12.08 -8.17
N ASP A 120 11.37 -13.10 -8.51
CA ASP A 120 11.79 -14.20 -7.63
C ASP A 120 13.31 -14.48 -7.72
N GLY A 121 14.12 -13.43 -7.91
CA GLY A 121 15.56 -13.53 -8.16
C GLY A 121 15.96 -13.52 -9.64
N SER A 122 15.00 -13.84 -10.52
CA SER A 122 15.22 -13.74 -11.96
C SER A 122 15.50 -12.29 -12.41
N PRO A 123 16.45 -12.07 -13.35
CA PRO A 123 16.73 -10.74 -13.91
C PRO A 123 15.51 -10.13 -14.62
N CYS A 124 14.60 -10.99 -15.08
CA CYS A 124 13.33 -10.59 -15.65
C CYS A 124 12.19 -11.07 -14.75
N GLY A 125 11.27 -10.17 -14.40
CA GLY A 125 10.01 -10.57 -13.80
C GLY A 125 9.24 -11.48 -14.77
N ARG A 126 8.51 -12.45 -14.22
CA ARG A 126 7.66 -13.35 -14.99
C ARG A 126 6.19 -12.99 -14.81
N VAL A 127 5.39 -13.29 -15.82
CA VAL A 127 3.93 -13.23 -15.70
C VAL A 127 3.48 -14.30 -14.69
N SER A 128 2.53 -13.93 -13.84
CA SER A 128 1.96 -14.74 -12.78
C SER A 128 0.44 -14.51 -12.73
N SER A 129 -0.24 -15.11 -11.76
CA SER A 129 -1.68 -14.96 -11.54
C SER A 129 -1.95 -14.48 -10.11
N LEU A 130 -3.18 -13.99 -9.87
CA LEU A 130 -3.61 -13.68 -8.51
C LEU A 130 -3.63 -14.93 -7.63
N ASP A 131 -4.06 -16.08 -8.15
CA ASP A 131 -4.08 -17.32 -7.39
C ASP A 131 -2.68 -17.73 -6.94
N GLU A 132 -1.67 -17.56 -7.81
CA GLU A 132 -0.28 -17.81 -7.46
C GLU A 132 0.25 -16.81 -6.44
N LEU A 133 -0.11 -15.52 -6.56
CA LEU A 133 0.20 -14.51 -5.55
C LEU A 133 -0.35 -14.92 -4.18
N TYR A 134 -1.65 -15.20 -4.09
CA TYR A 134 -2.29 -15.59 -2.84
C TYR A 134 -1.73 -16.88 -2.27
N ALA A 135 -1.47 -17.90 -3.10
CA ALA A 135 -0.86 -19.15 -2.68
C ALA A 135 0.58 -18.96 -2.15
N SER A 136 1.26 -17.88 -2.54
CA SER A 136 2.60 -17.55 -2.05
C SER A 136 2.62 -16.80 -0.71
N LEU A 137 1.47 -16.27 -0.27
CA LEU A 137 1.35 -15.56 1.01
C LEU A 137 1.43 -16.57 2.17
N GLN A 138 2.16 -16.18 3.20
CA GLN A 138 2.41 -17.02 4.38
C GLN A 138 1.59 -16.50 5.57
N PRO A 139 0.79 -17.35 6.25
CA PRO A 139 0.09 -16.96 7.45
C PRO A 139 1.04 -16.41 8.52
N GLY A 140 0.66 -15.31 9.16
CA GLY A 140 1.48 -14.64 10.19
C GLY A 140 2.61 -13.75 9.65
N VAL A 141 2.82 -13.70 8.32
CA VAL A 141 3.76 -12.76 7.69
C VAL A 141 2.99 -11.56 7.15
N PRO A 142 3.31 -10.31 7.55
CA PRO A 142 2.58 -9.14 7.08
C PRO A 142 2.72 -8.95 5.56
N VAL A 143 1.68 -8.38 4.95
CA VAL A 143 1.68 -7.99 3.53
C VAL A 143 1.69 -6.46 3.43
N CYS A 144 2.70 -5.92 2.76
CA CYS A 144 2.88 -4.50 2.53
C CYS A 144 2.45 -4.17 1.10
N PHE A 145 1.36 -3.39 0.98
CA PHE A 145 0.91 -2.86 -0.29
C PHE A 145 1.50 -1.48 -0.55
N MET A 146 2.19 -1.34 -1.67
CA MET A 146 2.80 -0.09 -2.11
C MET A 146 2.11 0.40 -3.36
N VAL A 147 1.64 1.64 -3.35
CA VAL A 147 0.88 2.22 -4.46
C VAL A 147 1.61 3.46 -4.96
N HIS A 148 1.88 3.52 -6.26
CA HIS A 148 2.48 4.71 -6.84
C HIS A 148 1.46 5.84 -7.00
N GLY A 149 1.96 7.07 -7.03
CA GLY A 149 1.16 8.27 -7.27
C GLY A 149 0.81 8.48 -8.74
N SER A 150 0.46 9.71 -9.09
CA SER A 150 0.17 10.09 -10.47
C SER A 150 1.46 10.24 -11.31
N LEU A 151 1.33 10.24 -12.64
CA LEU A 151 2.42 10.57 -13.59
C LEU A 151 3.62 9.62 -13.54
N VAL A 152 3.37 8.34 -13.24
CA VAL A 152 4.41 7.31 -13.19
C VAL A 152 4.30 6.44 -14.44
N GLU A 153 5.35 6.45 -15.26
CA GLU A 153 5.52 5.57 -16.42
C GLU A 153 5.85 4.13 -15.97
N TRP A 154 5.61 3.15 -16.83
CA TRP A 154 5.82 1.74 -16.50
C TRP A 154 7.29 1.43 -16.18
N GLU A 155 8.22 1.94 -16.99
CA GLU A 155 9.65 1.70 -16.86
C GLU A 155 10.19 2.30 -15.56
N THR A 156 9.84 3.55 -15.26
CA THR A 156 10.21 4.21 -13.99
C THR A 156 9.63 3.46 -12.79
N MET A 157 8.39 2.96 -12.90
CA MET A 157 7.76 2.17 -11.84
C MET A 157 8.54 0.89 -11.54
N LEU A 158 9.02 0.17 -12.57
CA LEU A 158 9.82 -1.03 -12.38
C LEU A 158 11.14 -0.73 -11.62
N GLU A 159 11.82 0.35 -11.99
CA GLU A 159 13.05 0.80 -11.31
C GLU A 159 12.78 1.17 -9.85
N ASP A 160 11.71 1.93 -9.60
CA ASP A 160 11.29 2.36 -8.27
C ASP A 160 10.90 1.18 -7.39
N CYS A 161 10.19 0.17 -7.93
CA CYS A 161 9.84 -1.04 -7.20
C CYS A 161 11.09 -1.81 -6.76
N ALA A 162 12.03 -2.02 -7.69
CA ALA A 162 13.29 -2.72 -7.39
C ALA A 162 14.17 -1.93 -6.41
N GLY A 163 14.22 -0.60 -6.51
CA GLY A 163 14.91 0.26 -5.56
C GLY A 163 14.29 0.21 -4.17
N THR A 164 12.97 0.38 -4.09
CA THR A 164 12.20 0.38 -2.84
C THR A 164 12.28 -0.97 -2.14
N TYR A 165 12.15 -2.07 -2.88
CA TYR A 165 12.29 -3.42 -2.32
C TYR A 165 13.67 -3.62 -1.67
N ARG A 166 14.75 -3.29 -2.39
CA ARG A 166 16.12 -3.43 -1.88
C ARG A 166 16.33 -2.60 -0.63
N TRP A 167 15.83 -1.36 -0.63
CA TRP A 167 15.92 -0.48 0.53
C TRP A 167 15.18 -1.03 1.74
N LEU A 168 13.94 -1.51 1.57
CA LEU A 168 13.18 -2.14 2.65
C LEU A 168 13.87 -3.39 3.20
N ARG A 169 14.40 -4.25 2.32
CA ARG A 169 15.13 -5.46 2.74
C ARG A 169 16.43 -5.13 3.47
N GLN A 170 17.13 -4.07 3.07
CA GLN A 170 18.33 -3.62 3.77
C GLN A 170 18.01 -3.06 5.16
N ALA A 171 16.88 -2.37 5.31
CA ALA A 171 16.46 -1.81 6.59
C ALA A 171 16.06 -2.89 7.62
N ALA A 172 15.46 -4.00 7.16
CA ALA A 172 15.01 -5.08 8.03
C ALA A 172 15.25 -6.48 7.39
N PRO A 173 16.51 -6.93 7.27
CA PRO A 173 16.85 -8.15 6.51
C PRO A 173 16.29 -9.44 7.11
N HIS A 174 16.00 -9.44 8.42
CA HIS A 174 15.49 -10.60 9.14
C HIS A 174 13.97 -10.56 9.36
N GLN A 175 13.29 -9.47 8.99
CA GLN A 175 11.85 -9.36 9.17
C GLN A 175 11.13 -9.94 7.94
N PRO A 176 10.33 -11.00 8.10
CA PRO A 176 9.52 -11.50 7.00
C PRO A 176 8.41 -10.49 6.68
N VAL A 177 8.26 -10.15 5.40
CA VAL A 177 7.16 -9.30 4.90
C VAL A 177 6.97 -9.63 3.42
N HIS A 178 5.72 -9.77 2.98
CA HIS A 178 5.38 -9.87 1.56
C HIS A 178 5.23 -8.46 0.98
N ILE A 179 5.90 -8.16 -0.13
CA ILE A 179 5.79 -6.83 -0.77
C ILE A 179 5.01 -6.97 -2.07
N VAL A 180 3.92 -6.21 -2.17
CA VAL A 180 3.07 -6.15 -3.35
C VAL A 180 2.99 -4.70 -3.82
N PHE A 181 3.50 -4.43 -5.01
CA PHE A 181 3.35 -3.14 -5.66
C PHE A 181 2.07 -3.14 -6.48
N PHE A 182 1.17 -2.21 -6.22
CA PHE A 182 -0.02 -2.00 -7.01
C PHE A 182 0.19 -0.83 -7.97
N THR A 183 -0.10 -1.06 -9.25
CA THR A 183 0.14 -0.08 -10.32
C THR A 183 -1.05 0.11 -11.23
N TRP A 184 -1.28 1.35 -11.63
CA TRP A 184 -2.41 1.79 -12.44
C TRP A 184 -1.91 2.78 -13.51
N PRO A 185 -2.64 2.95 -14.63
CA PRO A 185 -2.16 3.78 -15.73
C PRO A 185 -2.30 5.25 -15.33
N SER A 186 -1.17 5.92 -15.06
CA SER A 186 -1.15 7.27 -14.48
C SER A 186 -0.36 8.29 -15.32
N ASP A 187 0.22 7.82 -16.41
CA ASP A 187 1.12 8.49 -17.36
C ASP A 187 0.39 9.05 -18.59
N ASP A 188 -0.88 8.68 -18.79
CA ASP A 188 -1.71 9.14 -19.92
C ASP A 188 -2.32 10.53 -19.73
N THR A 189 -1.46 11.55 -19.63
CA THR A 189 -1.87 12.96 -19.65
C THR A 189 -1.64 13.61 -21.01
N ASP A 190 -2.71 14.10 -21.61
CA ASP A 190 -2.64 14.93 -22.80
C ASP A 190 -2.04 16.27 -22.40
N ARG A 191 -0.80 16.53 -22.81
CA ARG A 191 0.06 17.65 -22.36
C ARG A 191 -0.54 19.06 -22.47
N LEU A 192 -1.72 19.22 -23.04
CA LEU A 192 -2.32 20.52 -23.34
C LEU A 192 -2.95 21.23 -22.13
N ILE A 193 -3.58 20.53 -21.17
CA ILE A 193 -4.25 21.19 -20.02
C ILE A 193 -4.06 20.40 -18.71
N ARG A 194 -2.97 20.71 -18.00
CA ARG A 194 -2.60 20.07 -16.73
C ARG A 194 -3.69 20.05 -15.66
N ALA A 195 -4.55 21.08 -15.61
CA ALA A 195 -5.61 21.16 -14.59
C ALA A 195 -6.74 20.14 -14.84
N LEU A 196 -7.11 19.92 -16.09
CA LEU A 196 -8.09 18.90 -16.47
C LEU A 196 -7.52 17.50 -16.25
N ASP A 197 -6.23 17.33 -16.55
CA ASP A 197 -5.50 16.08 -16.30
C ASP A 197 -5.53 15.68 -14.82
N LEU A 198 -5.34 16.61 -13.89
CA LEU A 198 -5.36 16.29 -12.46
C LEU A 198 -6.72 15.76 -11.98
N SER A 199 -7.82 16.32 -12.48
CA SER A 199 -9.17 15.84 -12.12
C SER A 199 -9.42 14.43 -12.67
N LYS A 200 -9.01 14.18 -13.92
CA LYS A 200 -9.08 12.87 -14.55
C LYS A 200 -8.22 11.83 -13.81
N LEU A 201 -6.99 12.18 -13.46
CA LEU A 201 -6.08 11.33 -12.69
C LEU A 201 -6.62 11.06 -11.29
N GLY A 202 -7.20 12.07 -10.62
CA GLY A 202 -7.85 11.92 -9.31
C GLY A 202 -9.01 10.93 -9.36
N ARG A 203 -9.89 11.06 -10.36
CA ARG A 203 -10.99 10.11 -10.58
C ARG A 203 -10.48 8.70 -10.89
N ARG A 204 -9.43 8.58 -11.72
CA ARG A 204 -8.83 7.29 -12.04
C ARG A 204 -8.20 6.64 -10.81
N ALA A 205 -7.53 7.42 -9.96
CA ALA A 205 -6.97 6.93 -8.70
C ALA A 205 -8.06 6.46 -7.74
N GLU A 206 -9.17 7.20 -7.63
CA GLU A 206 -10.34 6.81 -6.83
C GLU A 206 -10.92 5.46 -7.30
N LEU A 207 -11.11 5.29 -8.61
CA LEU A 207 -11.62 4.03 -9.17
C LEU A 207 -10.64 2.88 -8.96
N ASN A 208 -9.34 3.11 -9.16
CA ASN A 208 -8.30 2.11 -8.88
C ASN A 208 -8.21 1.72 -7.40
N ALA A 209 -8.57 2.63 -6.48
CA ALA A 209 -8.62 2.32 -5.06
C ALA A 209 -9.69 1.26 -4.74
N LEU A 210 -10.77 1.15 -5.52
CA LEU A 210 -11.77 0.09 -5.36
C LEU A 210 -11.20 -1.28 -5.70
N TYR A 211 -10.44 -1.40 -6.79
CA TYR A 211 -9.75 -2.64 -7.16
C TYR A 211 -8.66 -2.99 -6.14
N LEU A 212 -7.90 -2.00 -5.67
CA LEU A 212 -6.94 -2.23 -4.59
C LEU A 212 -7.63 -2.73 -3.32
N ALA A 213 -8.77 -2.15 -2.93
CA ALA A 213 -9.54 -2.61 -1.78
C ALA A 213 -10.02 -4.05 -1.96
N GLU A 214 -10.49 -4.42 -3.15
CA GLU A 214 -10.88 -5.79 -3.49
C GLU A 214 -9.69 -6.76 -3.39
N LEU A 215 -8.53 -6.37 -3.91
CA LEU A 215 -7.29 -7.13 -3.82
C LEU A 215 -6.88 -7.38 -2.36
N ILE A 216 -6.93 -6.33 -1.52
CA ILE A 216 -6.57 -6.43 -0.09
C ILE A 216 -7.61 -7.26 0.68
N ALA A 217 -8.90 -7.19 0.33
CA ALA A 217 -9.94 -7.95 1.02
C ALA A 217 -9.80 -9.48 0.86
N ARG A 218 -9.02 -9.93 -0.13
CA ARG A 218 -8.76 -11.35 -0.41
C ARG A 218 -7.46 -11.87 0.22
N VAL A 219 -6.69 -10.99 0.86
CA VAL A 219 -5.48 -11.30 1.64
C VAL A 219 -5.83 -11.45 3.11
#